data_AF-A0A7S4EHZ7-F1
#
_entry.id   AF-A0A7S4EHZ7-F1
#
_cell.length_a   1.000
_cell.length_b   1.000
_cell.length_c   1.000
_cell.angle_alpha   90.00
_cell.angle_beta   90.00
_cell.angle_gamma   90.00
#
_symmetry.space_group_name_H-M   'P 1'
#
loop_
_entity.id
_entity.type
_entity.pdbx_description
1 polymer ?
#
loop_
_entity_poly.entity_id
_entity_poly.type
_entity_poly.pdbx_seq_one_letter_code
_entity_poly.pdbx_strand_id
1 'polypeptide(L)'
;AATLMNHASSRSHAVFTIHLSQVTRRNAGDSADITTTSQFTFVDLAGSERMKKTGAEGERAREGIKINEGLLALGNVINALADEEQVKNDKKVHVPYRQSKLTRLLQDALGGN
;
A
#
# COMPACT_ATOMS: atom_id res chain seq x y z
N ALA A 1 14.39 12.62 -9.45
CA ALA A 1 15.08 13.91 -9.29
C ALA A 1 16.03 13.80 -8.09
N ALA A 2 17.34 14.02 -8.28
CA ALA A 2 18.40 13.69 -7.33
C ALA A 2 18.36 14.49 -6.00
N THR A 3 18.36 13.83 -4.84
CA THR A 3 18.62 14.47 -3.54
C THR A 3 20.09 14.29 -3.13
N LEU A 4 20.57 15.03 -2.13
CA LEU A 4 21.93 14.85 -1.59
C LEU A 4 22.17 13.45 -1.00
N MET A 5 21.12 12.71 -0.63
CA MET A 5 21.24 11.34 -0.11
C MET A 5 21.12 10.26 -1.18
N ASN A 6 20.42 10.52 -2.29
CA ASN A 6 20.30 9.55 -3.37
C ASN A 6 20.04 10.27 -4.70
N HIS A 7 20.98 10.12 -5.63
CA HIS A 7 20.90 10.71 -6.97
C HIS A 7 19.79 10.08 -7.84
N ALA A 8 19.38 8.85 -7.50
CA ALA A 8 18.38 8.04 -8.19
C ALA A 8 17.14 7.71 -7.32
N SER A 9 16.79 8.54 -6.32
CA SER A 9 15.58 8.28 -5.53
C SER A 9 14.31 8.49 -6.38
N SER A 10 13.44 7.48 -6.36
CA SER A 10 12.05 7.59 -6.79
C SER A 10 11.30 8.47 -5.80
N ARG A 11 10.68 9.55 -6.31
CA ARG A 11 9.93 10.56 -5.53
C ARG A 11 8.41 10.38 -5.63
N SER A 12 7.99 9.21 -6.09
CA SER A 12 6.59 8.82 -6.27
C SER A 12 6.41 7.37 -5.85
N HIS A 13 5.22 7.02 -5.37
CA HIS A 13 4.83 5.63 -5.16
C HIS A 13 4.21 5.09 -6.45
N ALA A 14 4.52 3.85 -6.82
CA ALA A 14 3.90 3.15 -7.93
C ALA A 14 3.15 1.92 -7.39
N VAL A 15 1.92 1.75 -7.84
CA VAL A 15 1.09 0.58 -7.56
C VAL A 15 0.69 -0.02 -8.90
N PHE A 16 1.05 -1.28 -9.11
CA PHE A 16 0.73 -2.02 -10.31
C PHE A 16 0.01 -3.30 -9.94
N THR A 17 -1.23 -3.46 -10.42
CA THR A 17 -2.06 -4.63 -10.09
C THR A 17 -2.33 -5.45 -11.33
N ILE A 18 -2.07 -6.75 -11.24
CA ILE A 18 -2.45 -7.75 -12.24
C ILE A 18 -3.67 -8.51 -11.72
N HIS A 19 -4.74 -8.54 -12.51
CA HIS A 19 -5.89 -9.41 -12.29
C HIS A 19 -5.82 -10.58 -13.27
N LEU A 20 -5.79 -11.80 -12.75
CA LEU A 20 -5.78 -13.04 -13.52
C LEU A 20 -7.09 -13.77 -13.30
N SER A 21 -7.82 -14.06 -14.37
CA SER A 21 -9.06 -14.86 -14.33
C SER A 21 -8.87 -16.11 -15.17
N GLN A 22 -8.97 -17.28 -14.53
CA GLN A 22 -8.91 -18.58 -15.18
C GLN A 22 -10.28 -19.24 -15.15
N VAL A 23 -10.80 -19.61 -16.32
CA VAL A 23 -12.05 -20.36 -16.43
C VAL A 23 -11.73 -21.82 -16.71
N THR A 24 -12.08 -22.70 -15.78
CA THR A 24 -11.97 -24.15 -15.91
C THR A 24 -13.32 -24.69 -16.37
N ARG A 25 -13.40 -25.07 -17.65
CA ARG A 25 -14.62 -25.65 -18.24
C ARG A 25 -14.83 -27.07 -17.75
N ARG A 26 -16.05 -27.38 -17.34
CA ARG A 26 -16.45 -28.75 -16.99
C ARG A 26 -17.27 -29.37 -18.13
N ASN A 27 -17.17 -30.70 -18.29
CA ASN A 27 -17.83 -31.40 -19.39
C ASN A 27 -19.36 -31.28 -19.33
N ALA A 28 -20.00 -31.34 -20.49
CA ALA A 28 -21.45 -31.27 -20.62
C ALA A 28 -22.10 -32.43 -19.84
N GLY A 29 -22.77 -32.09 -18.74
CA GLY A 29 -23.41 -33.05 -17.82
C GLY A 29 -23.08 -32.79 -16.36
N ASP A 30 -22.02 -32.03 -16.08
CA ASP A 30 -21.66 -31.62 -14.73
C ASP A 30 -21.68 -30.09 -14.59
N SER A 31 -21.89 -29.64 -13.35
CA SER A 31 -22.16 -28.25 -12.92
C SER A 31 -21.28 -27.15 -13.56
N ALA A 32 -21.78 -25.90 -13.52
CA ALA A 32 -21.24 -24.69 -14.18
C ALA A 32 -19.71 -24.53 -14.19
N ASP A 33 -19.18 -23.83 -15.19
CA ASP A 33 -17.76 -23.47 -15.30
C ASP A 33 -17.23 -22.84 -14.00
N ILE A 34 -16.01 -23.23 -13.61
CA ILE A 34 -15.36 -22.70 -12.41
C ILE A 34 -14.44 -21.56 -12.83
N THR A 35 -14.70 -20.36 -12.33
CA THR A 35 -13.80 -19.21 -12.52
C THR A 35 -12.95 -19.01 -11.27
N THR A 36 -11.64 -19.13 -11.41
CA THR A 36 -10.65 -18.78 -10.38
C THR A 36 -10.08 -17.40 -10.71
N THR A 37 -10.18 -16.46 -9.78
CA THR A 37 -9.60 -15.12 -9.92
C THR A 37 -8.47 -14.91 -8.93
N SER A 38 -7.33 -14.40 -9.40
CA SER A 38 -6.18 -14.04 -8.58
C SER A 38 -5.83 -12.57 -8.81
N GLN A 39 -5.40 -11.88 -7.76
CA GLN A 39 -4.95 -10.49 -7.82
C GLN A 39 -3.52 -10.40 -7.28
N PHE A 40 -2.61 -9.86 -8.08
CA PHE A 40 -1.23 -9.59 -7.67
C PHE A 40 -1.01 -8.08 -7.67
N THR A 41 -0.67 -7.52 -6.51
CA THR A 41 -0.38 -6.08 -6.38
C THR A 41 1.10 -5.88 -6.08
N PHE A 42 1.80 -5.25 -7.00
CA PHE A 42 3.20 -4.86 -6.89
C PHE A 42 3.27 -3.40 -6.47
N VAL A 43 3.98 -3.13 -5.38
CA VAL A 43 4.08 -1.79 -4.81
C VAL A 43 5.55 -1.39 -4.76
N ASP A 44 5.89 -0.29 -5.43
CA ASP A 44 7.16 0.40 -5.27
C ASP A 44 6.92 1.70 -4.51
N LEU A 45 7.64 1.88 -3.41
CA LEU A 45 7.47 3.03 -2.53
C LEU A 45 8.66 3.98 -2.68
N ALA A 46 8.35 5.27 -2.74
CA ALA A 46 9.36 6.31 -2.65
C ALA A 46 10.17 6.21 -1.34
N GLY A 47 11.34 6.83 -1.35
CA GLY A 47 12.24 6.84 -0.19
C GLY A 47 11.61 7.49 1.05
N SER A 48 11.93 6.92 2.22
CA SER A 48 11.49 7.40 3.54
C SER A 48 12.48 8.38 4.18
N GLU A 49 13.24 9.11 3.37
CA GLU A 49 14.37 9.88 3.86
C GLU A 49 13.94 11.04 4.78
N ARG A 50 14.77 11.30 5.81
CA ARG A 50 14.55 12.43 6.71
C ARG A 50 14.86 13.74 6.01
N MET A 51 13.85 14.62 5.88
CA MET A 51 13.97 15.92 5.20
C MET A 51 15.15 16.78 5.67
N LYS A 52 15.44 16.81 6.98
CA LYS A 52 16.59 17.56 7.54
C LYS A 52 17.95 17.17 6.95
N LYS A 53 18.08 15.95 6.42
CA LYS A 53 19.32 15.42 5.81
C LYS A 53 19.36 15.58 4.28
N THR A 54 18.25 16.01 3.67
CA THR A 54 18.15 16.11 2.20
C THR A 54 18.61 17.44 1.64
N GLY A 55 18.68 18.49 2.47
CA GLY A 55 18.95 19.87 2.03
C GLY A 55 17.88 20.45 1.08
N ALA A 56 16.70 19.83 1.01
CA ALA A 56 15.63 20.29 0.13
C ALA A 56 14.91 21.52 0.71
N GLU A 57 14.66 22.52 -0.13
CA GLU A 57 13.98 23.78 0.23
C GLU A 57 12.76 24.04 -0.67
N GLY A 58 11.89 24.95 -0.25
CA GLY A 58 10.72 25.40 -1.01
C GLY A 58 9.79 24.26 -1.45
N GLU A 59 9.44 24.24 -2.74
CA GLU A 59 8.59 23.21 -3.34
C GLU A 59 9.15 21.79 -3.17
N ARG A 60 10.47 21.67 -3.16
CA ARG A 60 11.12 20.37 -3.03
C ARG A 60 10.96 19.77 -1.63
N ALA A 61 10.99 20.63 -0.61
CA ALA A 61 10.66 20.24 0.76
C ALA A 61 9.19 19.85 0.91
N ARG A 62 8.26 20.62 0.30
CA ARG A 62 6.82 20.32 0.31
C ARG A 62 6.51 18.97 -0.33
N GLU A 63 7.14 18.66 -1.45
CA GLU A 63 7.03 17.36 -2.11
C GLU A 63 7.54 16.22 -1.21
N GLY A 64 8.71 16.39 -0.60
CA GLY A 64 9.28 15.40 0.32
C GLY A 64 8.43 15.15 1.57
N ILE A 65 7.78 16.20 2.10
CA ILE A 65 6.80 16.07 3.19
C ILE A 65 5.60 15.22 2.74
N LYS A 66 5.04 15.47 1.55
CA LYS A 66 3.90 14.69 1.03
C LYS A 66 4.24 13.23 0.77
N ILE A 67 5.45 12.93 0.30
CA ILE A 67 5.94 11.54 0.16
C ILE A 67 5.95 10.84 1.52
N ASN A 68 6.56 11.48 2.52
CA ASN A 68 6.67 10.91 3.86
C ASN A 68 5.32 10.81 4.57
N GLU A 69 4.36 11.68 4.26
CA GLU A 69 2.99 11.60 4.79
C GLU A 69 2.30 10.28 4.38
N GLY A 70 2.43 9.87 3.12
CA GLY A 70 1.90 8.58 2.65
C GLY A 70 2.55 7.38 3.34
N LEU A 71 3.87 7.42 3.52
CA LEU A 71 4.64 6.37 4.21
C LEU A 71 4.32 6.30 5.70
N LEU A 72 4.12 7.45 6.35
CA LEU A 72 3.71 7.52 7.75
C LEU A 72 2.30 6.93 7.94
N ALA A 73 1.35 7.28 7.08
CA ALA A 73 0.02 6.70 7.11
C ALA A 73 0.06 5.17 6.94
N LEU A 74 0.91 4.67 6.05
CA LEU A 74 1.14 3.23 5.88
C LEU A 74 1.67 2.57 7.16
N GLY A 75 2.67 3.18 7.80
CA GLY A 75 3.19 2.71 9.09
C GLY A 75 2.11 2.67 10.19
N ASN A 76 1.26 3.69 10.26
CA ASN A 76 0.15 3.74 11.21
C ASN A 76 -0.87 2.62 10.98
N VAL A 77 -1.20 2.32 9.72
CA VAL A 77 -2.09 1.22 9.35
C VAL A 77 -1.49 -0.13 9.77
N ILE A 78 -0.21 -0.38 9.45
CA ILE A 78 0.46 -1.63 9.81
C ILE A 78 0.52 -1.81 11.33
N ASN A 79 0.86 -0.75 12.07
CA ASN A 79 0.90 -0.81 13.53
C ASN A 79 -0.48 -1.11 14.14
N ALA A 80 -1.54 -0.50 13.60
CA ALA A 80 -2.91 -0.75 14.06
C ALA A 80 -3.37 -2.19 13.77
N LEU A 81 -2.89 -2.80 12.69
CA LEU A 81 -3.18 -4.19 12.34
C LEU A 81 -2.36 -5.20 13.17
N ALA A 82 -1.16 -4.82 13.60
CA ALA A 82 -0.26 -5.67 14.38
C ALA A 82 -0.56 -5.67 15.89
N ASP A 83 -1.45 -4.82 16.39
CA ASP A 83 -1.76 -4.69 17.82
C ASP A 83 -2.59 -5.88 18.34
N GLU A 84 -1.90 -6.96 18.73
CA GLU A 84 -2.48 -8.20 19.23
C GLU A 84 -3.30 -8.04 20.52
N GLU A 85 -2.98 -7.05 21.36
CA GLU A 85 -3.71 -6.78 22.61
C GLU A 85 -5.15 -6.31 22.35
N GLN A 86 -5.38 -5.64 21.22
CA GLN A 86 -6.72 -5.20 20.85
C GLN A 86 -7.52 -6.30 20.14
N VAL A 87 -6.86 -7.21 19.43
CA VAL A 87 -7.48 -8.42 18.85
C VAL A 87 -8.03 -9.34 19.95
N LYS A 88 -7.31 -9.49 21.07
CA LYS A 88 -7.76 -10.32 22.22
C LYS A 88 -8.99 -9.79 22.95
N ASN A 89 -9.26 -8.48 22.85
CA ASN A 89 -10.36 -7.83 23.57
C ASN A 89 -11.64 -7.69 22.72
N ASP A 90 -11.69 -8.27 21.52
CA ASP A 90 -12.83 -8.25 20.58
C ASP A 90 -13.35 -6.83 20.24
N LYS A 91 -12.53 -5.80 20.47
CA LYS A 91 -12.87 -4.42 20.11
C LYS A 91 -12.47 -4.21 18.66
N LYS A 92 -13.44 -3.86 17.81
CA LYS A 92 -13.17 -3.40 16.44
C LYS A 92 -12.22 -2.20 16.47
N VAL A 93 -10.95 -2.46 16.15
CA VAL A 93 -9.92 -1.43 16.02
C VAL A 93 -10.19 -0.64 14.75
N HIS A 94 -10.34 0.68 14.88
CA HIS A 94 -10.42 1.54 13.70
C HIS A 94 -9.04 1.66 13.05
N VAL A 95 -8.85 0.98 11.92
CA VAL A 95 -7.62 1.08 11.12
C VAL A 95 -7.71 2.29 10.17
N PRO A 96 -6.75 3.23 10.20
CA PRO A 96 -6.88 4.54 9.55
C PRO A 96 -6.54 4.54 8.05
N TYR A 97 -7.06 3.59 7.27
CA TYR A 97 -6.79 3.49 5.81
C TYR A 97 -7.09 4.77 5.02
N ARG A 98 -7.99 5.62 5.52
CA ARG A 98 -8.42 6.86 4.87
C ARG A 98 -7.44 8.02 4.99
N GLN A 99 -6.39 7.92 5.81
CA GLN A 99 -5.42 9.01 6.01
C GLN A 99 -4.59 9.32 4.76
N SER A 100 -4.41 8.37 3.85
CA SER A 100 -3.73 8.62 2.57
C SER A 100 -4.39 7.86 1.42
N LYS A 101 -4.18 8.33 0.19
CA LYS A 101 -4.59 7.59 -1.01
C LYS A 101 -3.88 6.25 -1.12
N LEU A 102 -2.61 6.19 -0.70
CA LEU A 102 -1.79 4.97 -0.72
C LEU A 102 -2.41 3.90 0.17
N THR A 103 -2.69 4.20 1.43
CA THR A 103 -3.28 3.26 2.39
C THR A 103 -4.70 2.83 2.00
N ARG A 104 -5.43 3.70 1.30
CA ARG A 104 -6.77 3.37 0.80
C ARG A 104 -6.72 2.44 -0.42
N LEU A 105 -5.73 2.59 -1.30
CA LEU A 105 -5.49 1.67 -2.42
C LEU A 105 -5.01 0.30 -1.94
N LEU A 106 -4.24 0.26 -0.85
CA LEU A 106 -3.67 -0.97 -0.29
C LEU A 106 -4.55 -1.61 0.80
N GLN A 107 -5.75 -1.08 1.04
CA GLN A 107 -6.62 -1.54 2.13
C GLN A 107 -6.90 -3.04 2.03
N ASP A 108 -7.34 -3.51 0.86
CA ASP A 108 -7.67 -4.93 0.63
C ASP A 108 -6.43 -5.82 0.76
N ALA A 109 -5.26 -5.33 0.35
CA ALA A 109 -4.00 -6.06 0.44
C ALA A 109 -3.44 -6.15 1.87
N LEU A 110 -3.75 -5.18 2.74
CA LEU A 110 -3.22 -5.10 4.11
C LEU A 110 -4.19 -5.64 5.15
N GLY A 111 -5.48 -5.34 5.00
CA GLY A 111 -6.55 -5.71 5.93
C GLY A 111 -7.31 -6.98 5.56
N GLY A 112 -7.09 -7.51 4.35
CA GLY A 112 -7.88 -8.62 3.80
C GLY A 112 -9.24 -8.18 3.26
N ASN A 113 -10.06 -9.17 2.92
CA ASN A 113 -11.43 -9.03 2.41
C ASN A 113 -12.47 -9.23 3.52
#